data_AF-A0A8H3W765-F1
#
_entry.id   AF-A0A8H3W765-F1
#
_cell.length_a   1.000
_cell.length_b   1.000
_cell.length_c   1.000
_cell.angle_alpha   90.00
_cell.angle_beta   90.00
_cell.angle_gamma   90.00
#
_symmetry.space_group_name_H-M   'P 1'
#
loop_
_entity.id
_entity.type
_entity.pdbx_description
1 polymer ?
#
loop_
_entity_poly.entity_id
_entity_poly.type
_entity_poly.pdbx_seq_one_letter_code
_entity_poly.pdbx_strand_id
1 'polypeptide(L)'
;MAVQSPECYVLAQTRFCPNNELPYLVYRNVLPPDVTKQIASELLTKHGGWERFGPVWGPVSKRHFHPNVHECYAILSGTSTFLLGLAMGDSEADVEAAPEAAGCKGVDVRSTTGLRLRVSARDVVVQPAGTGHSSLDHDGNFRYISPFVSIKILLGTIDQDLRQLHRKYGNAVRWSPEHITFTTSEAWKTIYGHKHGQFPKYNSSEQLEPQSNILFADDANHARIRRGVSHAFSPKALAEQEPLIYEYVDKLVWRLSDVAESRMPTEMGRWFHIASFDIVGDLTFGESLGGLDNNELHYVVTHVLLFIERAKKLFELNSLLGPLRWIVMPIIARDAEKGFRDMFTYTRSAVQRRIDIDGELDRRDFMQGLLRGKDEKLISSMEEIITNANTIFVAGSDTTATLMTAAIFYLLSTPEAYKRAVTEMRSAFQSAAEINFTNATVRLPYLLAVLNETFRLYPPVPSVNERMVPDTGERIYVEDYYLPPHMSGLFTLKIL
;
A
#
# COMPACT_ATOMS: atom_id res chain seq x y z
N MET A 1 -34.16 27.33 -21.68
CA MET A 1 -33.96 27.92 -20.34
C MET A 1 -32.81 28.91 -20.44
N ALA A 2 -32.93 30.10 -19.85
CA ALA A 2 -31.82 31.05 -19.81
C ALA A 2 -30.62 30.40 -19.10
N VAL A 3 -29.41 30.54 -19.65
CA VAL A 3 -28.18 30.03 -19.02
C VAL A 3 -27.92 30.88 -17.78
N GLN A 4 -28.27 30.34 -16.62
CA GLN A 4 -27.99 31.00 -15.34
C GLN A 4 -26.48 30.93 -15.10
N SER A 5 -25.82 32.09 -15.09
CA SER A 5 -24.39 32.16 -14.79
C SER A 5 -24.15 31.78 -13.32
N PRO A 6 -23.10 31.01 -13.01
CA PRO A 6 -22.81 30.66 -11.62
C PRO A 6 -22.39 31.88 -10.80
N GLU A 7 -22.58 31.79 -9.50
CA GLU A 7 -21.88 32.63 -8.53
C GLU A 7 -20.41 32.17 -8.47
N CYS A 8 -19.46 33.10 -8.45
CA CYS A 8 -18.03 32.82 -8.44
C CYS A 8 -17.39 33.39 -7.17
N TYR A 9 -16.65 32.56 -6.42
CA TYR A 9 -15.95 32.98 -5.20
C TYR A 9 -14.47 32.61 -5.25
N VAL A 10 -13.58 33.59 -5.28
CA VAL A 10 -12.12 33.41 -5.17
C VAL A 10 -11.68 33.81 -3.76
N LEU A 11 -10.86 32.98 -3.12
CA LEU A 11 -10.37 33.17 -1.75
C LEU A 11 -8.87 33.44 -1.74
N ALA A 12 -8.38 34.10 -0.69
CA ALA A 12 -6.94 34.28 -0.48
C ALA A 12 -6.26 32.95 -0.13
N GLN A 13 -4.96 32.87 -0.41
CA GLN A 13 -4.13 31.71 -0.11
C GLN A 13 -4.06 31.49 1.41
N THR A 14 -4.15 30.23 1.83
CA THR A 14 -4.00 29.84 3.25
C THR A 14 -2.81 28.91 3.43
N ARG A 15 -2.43 28.64 4.70
CA ARG A 15 -1.34 27.70 5.03
C ARG A 15 -1.52 26.34 4.34
N PHE A 16 -2.76 25.87 4.25
CA PHE A 16 -3.09 24.58 3.66
C PHE A 16 -3.66 24.67 2.25
N CYS A 17 -4.08 25.86 1.77
CA CYS A 17 -4.52 26.12 0.41
C CYS A 17 -3.62 27.18 -0.29
N PRO A 18 -2.31 26.94 -0.47
CA PRO A 18 -1.36 28.00 -0.81
C PRO A 18 -1.38 28.44 -2.28
N ASN A 19 -1.96 27.67 -3.21
CA ASN A 19 -1.78 27.89 -4.66
C ASN A 19 -3.08 27.79 -5.49
N ASN A 20 -4.28 27.98 -4.90
CA ASN A 20 -5.51 27.90 -5.68
C ASN A 20 -5.96 29.27 -6.20
N GLU A 21 -5.89 29.48 -7.51
CA GLU A 21 -6.36 30.68 -8.21
C GLU A 21 -7.77 30.51 -8.81
N LEU A 22 -8.35 29.31 -8.71
CA LEU A 22 -9.64 28.99 -9.32
C LEU A 22 -10.81 29.31 -8.37
N PRO A 23 -11.94 29.81 -8.90
CA PRO A 23 -13.10 30.13 -8.09
C PRO A 23 -13.87 28.87 -7.67
N TYR A 24 -14.51 28.93 -6.51
CA TYR A 24 -15.69 28.12 -6.23
C TYR A 24 -16.85 28.60 -7.09
N LEU A 25 -17.54 27.67 -7.74
CA LEU A 25 -18.72 27.98 -8.56
C LEU A 25 -19.97 27.47 -7.86
N VAL A 26 -21.01 28.28 -7.81
CA VAL A 26 -22.31 27.87 -7.28
C VAL A 26 -23.39 28.13 -8.30
N TYR A 27 -23.99 27.06 -8.78
CA TYR A 27 -25.13 27.09 -9.68
C TYR A 27 -26.39 26.92 -8.84
N ARG A 28 -27.14 28.02 -8.69
CA ARG A 28 -28.34 28.04 -7.86
C ARG A 28 -29.51 27.37 -8.56
N ASN A 29 -30.19 26.46 -7.87
CA ASN A 29 -31.49 25.92 -8.29
C ASN A 29 -31.50 25.30 -9.70
N VAL A 30 -30.40 24.67 -10.12
CA VAL A 30 -30.22 24.13 -11.48
C VAL A 30 -30.67 22.66 -11.62
N LEU A 31 -30.79 21.93 -10.52
CA LEU A 31 -31.33 20.57 -10.56
C LEU A 31 -32.88 20.59 -10.57
N PRO A 32 -33.52 19.57 -11.15
CA PRO A 32 -34.98 19.51 -11.21
C PRO A 32 -35.59 19.32 -9.79
N PRO A 33 -36.86 19.71 -9.59
CA PRO A 33 -37.53 19.62 -8.28
C PRO A 33 -37.61 18.20 -7.68
N ASP A 34 -37.64 17.18 -8.54
CA ASP A 34 -37.73 15.75 -8.20
C ASP A 34 -36.35 15.06 -8.29
N VAL A 35 -35.25 15.81 -8.13
CA VAL A 35 -33.90 15.29 -8.30
C VAL A 35 -33.62 14.08 -7.40
N THR A 36 -33.26 12.97 -8.04
CA THR A 36 -32.74 11.76 -7.39
C THR A 36 -31.23 11.67 -7.63
N LYS A 37 -30.56 10.74 -6.94
CA LYS A 37 -29.15 10.42 -7.20
C LYS A 37 -28.91 10.14 -8.68
N GLN A 38 -29.77 9.32 -9.30
CA GLN A 38 -29.65 8.90 -10.69
C GLN A 38 -29.79 10.10 -11.63
N ILE A 39 -30.82 10.93 -11.43
CA ILE A 39 -31.05 12.12 -12.25
C ILE A 39 -29.89 13.11 -12.11
N ALA A 40 -29.40 13.35 -10.91
CA ALA A 40 -28.26 14.23 -10.67
C ALA A 40 -26.98 13.71 -11.34
N SER A 41 -26.65 12.43 -11.16
CA SER A 41 -25.49 11.80 -11.80
C SER A 41 -25.56 11.86 -13.32
N GLU A 42 -26.71 11.56 -13.91
CA GLU A 42 -26.91 11.60 -15.37
C GLU A 42 -26.75 13.02 -15.92
N LEU A 43 -27.35 14.02 -15.27
CA LEU A 43 -27.24 15.42 -15.69
C LEU A 43 -25.79 15.92 -15.63
N LEU A 44 -25.09 15.64 -14.53
CA LEU A 44 -23.71 16.07 -14.34
C LEU A 44 -22.73 15.31 -15.26
N THR A 45 -22.99 14.04 -15.54
CA THR A 45 -22.17 13.27 -16.50
C THR A 45 -22.39 13.76 -17.94
N LYS A 46 -23.65 13.85 -18.37
CA LYS A 46 -24.03 14.12 -19.75
C LYS A 46 -23.73 15.55 -20.19
N HIS A 47 -23.92 16.52 -19.28
CA HIS A 47 -23.78 17.94 -19.60
C HIS A 47 -22.53 18.59 -19.00
N GLY A 48 -22.00 18.05 -17.90
CA GLY A 48 -20.83 18.60 -17.21
C GLY A 48 -19.54 17.81 -17.41
N GLY A 49 -19.58 16.62 -18.03
CA GLY A 49 -18.39 15.78 -18.23
C GLY A 49 -17.83 15.17 -16.95
N TRP A 50 -18.60 15.17 -15.86
CA TRP A 50 -18.18 14.61 -14.58
C TRP A 50 -18.29 13.08 -14.59
N GLU A 51 -17.18 12.38 -14.39
CA GLU A 51 -17.08 10.95 -14.72
C GLU A 51 -17.42 9.99 -13.57
N ARG A 52 -17.55 10.46 -12.31
CA ARG A 52 -17.62 9.58 -11.12
C ARG A 52 -18.50 10.16 -10.00
N PHE A 53 -19.36 9.33 -9.41
CA PHE A 53 -20.23 9.74 -8.28
C PHE A 53 -20.25 8.68 -7.18
N GLY A 54 -20.05 9.11 -5.94
CA GLY A 54 -20.14 8.29 -4.73
C GLY A 54 -21.58 7.99 -4.29
N PRO A 55 -21.78 7.45 -3.08
CA PRO A 55 -23.10 7.32 -2.47
C PRO A 55 -23.71 8.70 -2.15
N VAL A 56 -24.96 8.71 -1.69
CA VAL A 56 -25.59 9.93 -1.16
C VAL A 56 -25.01 10.18 0.23
N TRP A 57 -24.40 11.34 0.41
CA TRP A 57 -23.73 11.76 1.64
C TRP A 57 -24.62 12.68 2.48
N GLY A 58 -24.46 12.60 3.80
CA GLY A 58 -24.92 13.63 4.73
C GLY A 58 -23.86 14.71 4.95
N PRO A 59 -24.13 15.70 5.82
CA PRO A 59 -23.19 16.78 6.12
C PRO A 59 -21.86 16.23 6.69
N VAL A 60 -20.73 16.75 6.17
CA VAL A 60 -19.39 16.41 6.66
C VAL A 60 -18.87 17.59 7.47
N SER A 61 -18.95 17.49 8.80
CA SER A 61 -18.56 18.58 9.71
C SER A 61 -17.06 18.70 9.94
N LYS A 62 -16.30 17.63 9.69
CA LYS A 62 -14.84 17.65 9.79
C LYS A 62 -14.26 18.45 8.62
N ARG A 63 -13.45 19.46 8.93
CA ARG A 63 -12.64 20.18 7.93
C ARG A 63 -11.71 19.22 7.23
N HIS A 64 -11.67 19.30 5.91
CA HIS A 64 -10.83 18.45 5.08
C HIS A 64 -10.43 19.20 3.81
N PHE A 65 -9.30 18.78 3.24
CA PHE A 65 -8.66 19.42 2.09
C PHE A 65 -8.84 18.57 0.83
N HIS A 66 -9.18 19.22 -0.28
CA HIS A 66 -9.38 18.64 -1.61
C HIS A 66 -8.25 19.06 -2.53
N PRO A 67 -7.17 18.29 -2.61
CA PRO A 67 -5.93 18.80 -3.18
C PRO A 67 -5.89 18.83 -4.72
N ASN A 68 -6.58 17.90 -5.40
CA ASN A 68 -6.24 17.58 -6.81
C ASN A 68 -7.42 17.40 -7.77
N VAL A 69 -8.64 17.28 -7.27
CA VAL A 69 -9.80 17.03 -8.12
C VAL A 69 -10.82 18.13 -7.83
N HIS A 70 -11.35 18.74 -8.88
CA HIS A 70 -12.52 19.58 -8.73
C HIS A 70 -13.67 18.70 -8.26
N GLU A 71 -14.32 19.05 -7.16
CA GLU A 71 -15.49 18.31 -6.71
C GLU A 71 -16.75 19.01 -7.18
N CYS A 72 -17.72 18.23 -7.63
CA CYS A 72 -19.02 18.75 -8.05
C CYS A 72 -20.09 18.15 -7.14
N TYR A 73 -20.62 18.96 -6.24
CA TYR A 73 -21.68 18.57 -5.32
C TYR A 73 -23.03 18.93 -5.91
N ALA A 74 -23.84 17.90 -6.18
CA ALA A 74 -25.27 18.09 -6.41
C ALA A 74 -26.03 17.96 -5.08
N ILE A 75 -26.68 19.03 -4.65
CA ILE A 75 -27.46 19.04 -3.40
C ILE A 75 -28.85 18.50 -3.69
N LEU A 76 -29.16 17.32 -3.15
CA LEU A 76 -30.40 16.60 -3.41
C LEU A 76 -31.55 17.08 -2.51
N SER A 77 -31.26 17.36 -1.24
CA SER A 77 -32.26 17.77 -0.26
C SER A 77 -31.66 18.61 0.87
N GLY A 78 -32.50 19.35 1.57
CA GLY A 78 -32.14 20.15 2.75
C GLY A 78 -31.26 21.36 2.45
N THR A 79 -30.67 21.90 3.51
CA THR A 79 -29.80 23.08 3.47
C THR A 79 -28.59 22.88 4.38
N SER A 80 -27.45 23.44 3.97
CA SER A 80 -26.23 23.45 4.77
C SER A 80 -25.49 24.78 4.60
N THR A 81 -24.67 25.15 5.57
CA THR A 81 -23.66 26.21 5.44
C THR A 81 -22.30 25.56 5.24
N PHE A 82 -21.72 25.72 4.06
CA PHE A 82 -20.35 25.30 3.76
C PHE A 82 -19.37 26.35 4.23
N LEU A 83 -18.36 25.92 4.98
CA LEU A 83 -17.14 26.68 5.23
C LEU A 83 -16.15 26.29 4.13
N LEU A 84 -15.77 27.25 3.29
CA LEU A 84 -14.86 27.07 2.17
C LEU A 84 -13.51 27.73 2.46
N GLY A 85 -12.42 27.18 1.92
CA GLY A 85 -11.07 27.73 2.00
C GLY A 85 -10.23 27.28 3.20
N LEU A 86 -10.85 26.65 4.20
CA LEU A 86 -10.18 26.26 5.45
C LEU A 86 -10.04 24.74 5.58
N ALA A 87 -8.85 24.30 6.00
CA ALA A 87 -8.54 22.90 6.33
C ALA A 87 -8.36 22.70 7.84
N MET A 88 -7.95 21.49 8.23
CA MET A 88 -7.61 21.17 9.63
C MET A 88 -6.45 22.05 10.10
N GLY A 89 -6.66 22.77 11.20
CA GLY A 89 -5.65 23.64 11.81
C GLY A 89 -5.66 25.10 11.33
N ASP A 90 -6.49 25.46 10.35
CA ASP A 90 -6.68 26.86 9.97
C ASP A 90 -7.55 27.63 10.99
N SER A 91 -7.23 28.91 11.18
CA SER A 91 -8.02 29.84 12.00
C SER A 91 -9.29 30.30 11.27
N GLU A 92 -10.39 30.52 12.00
CA GLU A 92 -11.60 31.16 11.46
C GLU A 92 -11.59 32.69 11.58
N ALA A 93 -10.50 33.29 12.07
CA ALA A 93 -10.43 34.72 12.38
C ALA A 93 -10.80 35.65 11.21
N ASP A 94 -10.47 35.24 9.97
CA ASP A 94 -10.71 36.03 8.75
C ASP A 94 -11.77 35.40 7.82
N VAL A 95 -12.75 34.69 8.40
CA VAL A 95 -13.85 34.06 7.63
C VAL A 95 -15.05 34.99 7.52
N GLU A 96 -15.39 35.35 6.30
CA GLU A 96 -16.56 36.18 6.00
C GLU A 96 -17.79 35.37 5.57
N ALA A 97 -18.96 35.99 5.64
CA ALA A 97 -20.17 35.46 5.00
C ALA A 97 -20.10 35.68 3.48
N ALA A 98 -20.68 34.76 2.70
CA ALA A 98 -20.80 34.94 1.27
C ALA A 98 -21.57 36.23 0.95
N PRO A 99 -21.03 37.10 0.07
CA PRO A 99 -21.70 38.33 -0.37
C PRO A 99 -22.96 38.01 -1.20
N GLU A 100 -23.80 39.02 -1.39
CA GLU A 100 -24.93 38.92 -2.34
C GLU A 100 -24.41 38.60 -3.76
N ALA A 101 -25.17 37.76 -4.48
CA ALA A 101 -24.76 37.13 -5.73
C ALA A 101 -24.42 38.14 -6.83
N ALA A 102 -23.12 38.26 -7.15
CA ALA A 102 -22.63 38.90 -8.36
C ALA A 102 -22.15 37.81 -9.34
N GLY A 103 -22.47 37.97 -10.63
CA GLY A 103 -22.00 37.04 -11.67
C GLY A 103 -20.48 37.10 -11.87
N CYS A 104 -19.91 36.11 -12.56
CA CYS A 104 -18.46 35.92 -12.73
C CYS A 104 -17.68 37.03 -13.50
N LYS A 105 -18.27 38.21 -13.75
CA LYS A 105 -17.57 39.34 -14.38
C LYS A 105 -16.93 40.22 -13.31
N GLY A 106 -15.60 40.16 -13.20
CA GLY A 106 -14.81 41.05 -12.33
C GLY A 106 -14.67 40.56 -10.89
N VAL A 107 -14.42 39.26 -10.68
CA VAL A 107 -14.20 38.70 -9.34
C VAL A 107 -12.85 39.21 -8.81
N ASP A 108 -12.89 40.24 -7.96
CA ASP A 108 -11.74 40.63 -7.14
C ASP A 108 -11.36 39.48 -6.22
N VAL A 109 -10.06 39.16 -6.17
CA VAL A 109 -9.48 38.26 -5.19
C VAL A 109 -9.82 38.81 -3.80
N ARG A 110 -10.75 38.17 -3.08
CA ARG A 110 -11.08 38.61 -1.72
C ARG A 110 -9.90 38.37 -0.81
N SER A 111 -9.63 39.32 0.09
CA SER A 111 -8.56 39.27 1.09
C SER A 111 -8.78 38.22 2.19
N THR A 112 -9.82 37.41 2.11
CA THR A 112 -10.25 36.51 3.18
C THR A 112 -9.74 35.10 2.96
N THR A 113 -9.34 34.43 4.04
CA THR A 113 -8.82 33.06 4.01
C THR A 113 -9.91 32.00 3.98
N GLY A 114 -11.16 32.36 4.32
CA GLY A 114 -12.31 31.46 4.21
C GLY A 114 -13.65 32.16 3.98
N LEU A 115 -14.66 31.37 3.63
CA LEU A 115 -16.01 31.86 3.30
C LEU A 115 -17.09 30.93 3.85
N ARG A 116 -18.15 31.51 4.45
CA ARG A 116 -19.38 30.78 4.81
C ARG A 116 -20.42 30.93 3.69
N LEU A 117 -20.69 29.85 2.99
CA LEU A 117 -21.64 29.78 1.88
C LEU A 117 -22.86 28.94 2.25
N ARG A 118 -24.06 29.54 2.24
CA ARG A 118 -25.31 28.79 2.35
C ARG A 118 -25.59 28.04 1.04
N VAL A 119 -25.91 26.75 1.11
CA VAL A 119 -26.31 25.90 -0.01
C VAL A 119 -27.64 25.24 0.28
N SER A 120 -28.48 25.06 -0.74
CA SER A 120 -29.80 24.46 -0.60
C SER A 120 -30.05 23.39 -1.65
N ALA A 121 -31.09 22.59 -1.41
CA ALA A 121 -31.57 21.61 -2.38
C ALA A 121 -31.68 22.23 -3.76
N ARG A 122 -31.20 21.47 -4.76
CA ARG A 122 -31.14 21.81 -6.18
C ARG A 122 -29.97 22.69 -6.61
N ASP A 123 -29.13 23.12 -5.68
CA ASP A 123 -27.86 23.77 -6.01
C ASP A 123 -26.83 22.74 -6.52
N VAL A 124 -25.94 23.21 -7.38
CA VAL A 124 -24.70 22.51 -7.75
C VAL A 124 -23.51 23.36 -7.37
N VAL A 125 -22.61 22.82 -6.55
CA VAL A 125 -21.39 23.49 -6.10
C VAL A 125 -20.19 22.83 -6.76
N VAL A 126 -19.38 23.61 -7.48
CA VAL A 126 -18.08 23.15 -7.98
C VAL A 126 -16.99 23.72 -7.10
N GLN A 127 -16.35 22.84 -6.36
CA GLN A 127 -15.20 23.14 -5.53
C GLN A 127 -13.92 22.96 -6.35
N PRO A 128 -13.05 23.97 -6.44
CA PRO A 128 -11.77 23.84 -7.11
C PRO A 128 -10.85 22.89 -6.34
N ALA A 129 -9.92 22.27 -7.06
CA ALA A 129 -8.84 21.51 -6.45
C ALA A 129 -7.91 22.48 -5.69
N GLY A 130 -7.20 21.97 -4.70
CA GLY A 130 -6.31 22.74 -3.86
C GLY A 130 -7.03 23.56 -2.77
N THR A 131 -8.23 23.16 -2.33
CA THR A 131 -8.97 23.90 -1.30
C THR A 131 -9.60 23.05 -0.20
N GLY A 132 -9.79 23.63 0.98
CA GLY A 132 -10.48 23.00 2.11
C GLY A 132 -11.97 23.32 2.17
N HIS A 133 -12.78 22.40 2.69
CA HIS A 133 -14.14 22.73 3.09
C HIS A 133 -14.67 21.88 4.27
N SER A 134 -15.80 22.32 4.84
CA SER A 134 -16.66 21.52 5.74
C SER A 134 -18.10 22.03 5.75
N SER A 135 -19.02 21.25 6.29
CA SER A 135 -20.39 21.66 6.62
C SER A 135 -20.48 22.12 8.07
N LEU A 136 -20.91 23.35 8.34
CA LEU A 136 -21.07 23.88 9.70
C LEU A 136 -22.46 23.56 10.27
N ASP A 137 -23.49 24.17 9.68
CA ASP A 137 -24.88 24.04 10.12
C ASP A 137 -25.71 23.36 9.04
N HIS A 138 -26.65 22.49 9.41
CA HIS A 138 -27.53 21.81 8.47
C HIS A 138 -28.91 21.49 9.08
N ASP A 139 -29.94 21.40 8.24
CA ASP A 139 -31.33 21.16 8.67
C ASP A 139 -31.68 19.67 8.90
N GLY A 140 -30.67 18.80 8.98
CA GLY A 140 -30.80 17.35 9.22
C GLY A 140 -31.17 16.54 7.98
N ASN A 141 -31.90 17.15 7.04
CA ASN A 141 -32.30 16.57 5.77
C ASN A 141 -31.29 16.83 4.63
N PHE A 142 -30.18 17.50 4.94
CA PHE A 142 -29.13 17.80 3.97
C PHE A 142 -28.52 16.54 3.35
N ARG A 143 -28.60 16.39 2.03
CA ARG A 143 -28.01 15.28 1.28
C ARG A 143 -27.37 15.76 -0.02
N TYR A 144 -26.19 15.23 -0.36
CA TYR A 144 -25.49 15.56 -1.61
C TYR A 144 -24.75 14.34 -2.18
N ILE A 145 -24.27 14.44 -3.42
CA ILE A 145 -23.38 13.44 -4.05
C ILE A 145 -22.01 14.07 -4.34
N SER A 146 -20.94 13.31 -4.13
CA SER A 146 -19.55 13.71 -4.45
C SER A 146 -18.78 12.53 -5.05
N PRO A 147 -17.85 12.75 -6.01
CA PRO A 147 -16.88 11.74 -6.42
C PRO A 147 -15.95 11.35 -5.27
N PHE A 148 -15.96 10.09 -4.81
CA PHE A 148 -14.92 9.59 -3.90
C PHE A 148 -14.18 8.40 -4.49
N VAL A 149 -12.85 8.41 -4.32
CA VAL A 149 -11.90 7.46 -4.93
C VAL A 149 -11.72 6.17 -4.11
N SER A 150 -12.16 6.13 -2.84
CA SER A 150 -11.84 5.01 -1.94
C SER A 150 -12.52 3.67 -2.23
N ILE A 151 -13.55 3.60 -3.09
CA ILE A 151 -14.17 2.32 -3.47
C ILE A 151 -13.21 1.45 -4.30
N LYS A 152 -12.27 2.04 -5.03
CA LYS A 152 -11.37 1.31 -5.95
C LYS A 152 -10.31 0.48 -5.24
N ILE A 153 -9.94 0.86 -4.01
CA ILE A 153 -9.05 0.06 -3.16
C ILE A 153 -9.70 -1.30 -2.88
N LEU A 154 -10.99 -1.31 -2.51
CA LEU A 154 -11.75 -2.55 -2.24
C LEU A 154 -11.86 -3.48 -3.45
N LEU A 155 -11.86 -2.91 -4.66
CA LEU A 155 -11.96 -3.70 -5.89
C LEU A 155 -10.63 -4.35 -6.26
N GLY A 156 -9.54 -4.03 -5.53
CA GLY A 156 -8.20 -4.57 -5.80
C GLY A 156 -7.59 -4.06 -7.10
N THR A 157 -8.07 -2.93 -7.65
CA THR A 157 -7.64 -2.39 -8.95
C THR A 157 -6.71 -1.17 -8.82
N ILE A 158 -6.28 -0.84 -7.60
CA ILE A 158 -5.56 0.41 -7.32
C ILE A 158 -4.27 0.55 -8.13
N ASP A 159 -3.52 -0.51 -8.36
CA ASP A 159 -2.31 -0.52 -9.17
C ASP A 159 -2.61 -0.14 -10.63
N GLN A 160 -3.68 -0.72 -11.20
CA GLN A 160 -4.13 -0.42 -12.57
C GLN A 160 -4.66 1.01 -12.68
N ASP A 161 -5.39 1.46 -11.67
CA ASP A 161 -5.95 2.80 -11.61
C ASP A 161 -4.85 3.86 -11.48
N LEU A 162 -3.90 3.67 -10.56
CA LEU A 162 -2.77 4.58 -10.40
C LEU A 162 -1.92 4.62 -11.68
N ARG A 163 -1.72 3.48 -12.34
CA ARG A 163 -1.03 3.45 -13.64
C ARG A 163 -1.76 4.27 -14.71
N GLN A 164 -3.08 4.18 -14.78
CA GLN A 164 -3.88 5.01 -15.69
C GLN A 164 -3.78 6.50 -15.34
N LEU A 165 -3.81 6.84 -14.05
CA LEU A 165 -3.64 8.22 -13.60
C LEU A 165 -2.27 8.76 -13.98
N HIS A 166 -1.20 7.99 -13.78
CA HIS A 166 0.15 8.39 -14.20
C HIS A 166 0.30 8.54 -15.72
N ARG A 167 -0.37 7.69 -16.52
CA ARG A 167 -0.43 7.88 -17.98
C ARG A 167 -1.13 9.18 -18.39
N LYS A 168 -2.12 9.63 -17.62
CA LYS A 168 -2.91 10.84 -17.92
C LYS A 168 -2.26 12.12 -17.40
N TYR A 169 -1.74 12.09 -16.17
CA TYR A 169 -1.30 13.28 -15.43
C TYR A 169 0.22 13.38 -15.26
N GLY A 170 0.97 12.35 -15.66
CA GLY A 170 2.43 12.36 -15.65
C GLY A 170 3.04 11.72 -14.41
N ASN A 171 4.25 12.17 -14.05
CA ASN A 171 5.13 11.45 -13.15
C ASN A 171 4.75 11.52 -11.67
N ALA A 172 4.04 12.57 -11.27
CA ALA A 172 3.56 12.78 -9.91
C ALA A 172 2.02 12.84 -9.92
N VAL A 173 1.38 11.98 -9.14
CA VAL A 173 -0.08 11.91 -9.03
C VAL A 173 -0.42 11.85 -7.56
N ARG A 174 -1.21 12.80 -7.06
CA ARG A 174 -1.85 12.64 -5.76
C ARG A 174 -3.29 12.17 -5.94
N TRP A 175 -3.63 11.07 -5.28
CA TRP A 175 -4.87 10.32 -5.48
C TRP A 175 -5.78 10.30 -4.24
N SER A 176 -5.28 10.80 -3.11
CA SER A 176 -6.05 11.06 -1.88
C SER A 176 -5.57 12.38 -1.23
N PRO A 177 -6.27 12.94 -0.22
CA PRO A 177 -5.86 14.15 0.48
C PRO A 177 -4.39 14.13 0.93
N GLU A 178 -3.94 12.98 1.43
CA GLU A 178 -2.60 12.82 1.97
C GLU A 178 -1.66 12.10 0.99
N HIS A 179 -2.14 11.22 0.09
CA HIS A 179 -1.26 10.28 -0.63
C HIS A 179 -0.82 10.79 -2.01
N ILE A 180 0.50 10.78 -2.24
CA ILE A 180 1.13 11.10 -3.52
C ILE A 180 1.94 9.93 -4.03
N THR A 181 1.76 9.61 -5.30
CA THR A 181 2.54 8.61 -6.02
C THR A 181 3.47 9.26 -7.03
N PHE A 182 4.70 8.77 -7.09
CA PHE A 182 5.73 9.17 -8.06
C PHE A 182 6.15 7.97 -8.91
N THR A 183 6.72 8.19 -10.08
CA THR A 183 7.18 7.09 -10.98
C THR A 183 8.65 7.19 -11.39
N THR A 184 9.34 8.23 -10.94
CA THR A 184 10.70 8.56 -11.38
C THR A 184 11.76 8.03 -10.42
N SER A 185 12.94 7.76 -10.98
CA SER A 185 14.11 7.34 -10.18
C SER A 185 14.65 8.46 -9.28
N GLU A 186 14.42 9.72 -9.63
CA GLU A 186 14.83 10.87 -8.83
C GLU A 186 13.98 10.98 -7.57
N ALA A 187 12.65 10.93 -7.71
CA ALA A 187 11.74 10.85 -6.56
C ALA A 187 12.06 9.65 -5.66
N TRP A 188 12.40 8.49 -6.24
CA TRP A 188 12.86 7.33 -5.47
C TRP A 188 14.08 7.66 -4.60
N LYS A 189 15.10 8.31 -5.17
CA LYS A 189 16.32 8.67 -4.44
C LYS A 189 16.04 9.70 -3.34
N THR A 190 15.12 10.63 -3.55
CA THR A 190 14.78 11.63 -2.51
C THR A 190 13.97 10.99 -1.38
N ILE A 191 12.99 10.15 -1.70
CA ILE A 191 12.06 9.56 -0.71
C ILE A 191 12.71 8.38 0.03
N TYR A 192 13.47 7.52 -0.67
CA TYR A 192 14.01 6.26 -0.15
C TYR A 192 15.54 6.21 -0.11
N GLY A 193 16.24 7.26 -0.55
CA GLY A 193 17.70 7.27 -0.62
C GLY A 193 18.39 7.40 0.73
N HIS A 194 19.61 6.90 0.80
CA HIS A 194 20.38 6.83 2.06
C HIS A 194 21.20 8.11 2.32
N LYS A 195 21.47 8.93 1.29
CA LYS A 195 22.43 10.05 1.37
C LYS A 195 21.94 11.22 2.24
N HIS A 196 20.63 11.46 2.27
CA HIS A 196 20.01 12.57 3.01
C HIS A 196 19.11 12.09 4.16
N GLY A 197 19.14 10.79 4.47
CA GLY A 197 18.09 10.13 5.26
C GLY A 197 16.87 9.83 4.39
N GLN A 198 16.31 8.63 4.53
CA GLN A 198 15.04 8.30 3.89
C GLN A 198 13.92 9.05 4.60
N PHE A 199 12.80 9.26 3.92
CA PHE A 199 11.61 9.77 4.58
C PHE A 199 11.13 8.76 5.63
N PRO A 200 10.60 9.21 6.79
CA PRO A 200 10.07 8.33 7.82
C PRO A 200 9.02 7.37 7.25
N LYS A 201 9.01 6.13 7.74
CA LYS A 201 7.97 5.16 7.39
C LYS A 201 6.62 5.70 7.86
N TYR A 202 5.61 5.64 6.99
CA TYR A 202 4.25 5.84 7.45
C TYR A 202 3.81 4.55 8.16
N ASN A 203 3.39 4.69 9.43
CA ASN A 203 2.92 3.56 10.21
C ASN A 203 1.45 3.76 10.56
N SER A 204 0.57 3.14 9.77
CA SER A 204 -0.86 3.05 10.06
C SER A 204 -1.21 1.86 10.96
N SER A 205 -0.22 1.04 11.34
CA SER A 205 -0.48 -0.18 12.08
C SER A 205 -0.72 0.12 13.57
N GLU A 206 -1.86 -0.31 14.08
CA GLU A 206 -2.14 -0.40 15.53
C GLU A 206 -1.44 -1.64 16.14
N GLN A 207 -0.26 -2.01 15.64
CA GLN A 207 0.45 -3.18 16.16
C GLN A 207 0.85 -2.94 17.62
N LEU A 208 0.74 -4.01 18.41
CA LEU A 208 1.34 -4.08 19.73
C LEU A 208 2.87 -4.12 19.50
N GLU A 209 3.55 -2.99 19.70
CA GLU A 209 5.01 -2.82 19.57
C GLU A 209 5.60 -2.78 18.13
N PRO A 210 5.22 -1.81 17.29
CA PRO A 210 5.80 -1.67 15.94
C PRO A 210 7.33 -1.47 15.94
N GLN A 211 7.89 -0.96 17.05
CA GLN A 211 9.33 -0.72 17.22
C GLN A 211 10.16 -2.00 17.34
N SER A 212 9.52 -3.14 17.66
CA SER A 212 10.15 -4.45 17.76
C SER A 212 10.21 -5.18 16.42
N ASN A 213 9.60 -4.64 15.35
CA ASN A 213 9.53 -5.27 14.03
C ASN A 213 10.37 -4.51 12.99
N ILE A 214 11.28 -5.20 12.29
CA ILE A 214 12.12 -4.59 11.25
C ILE A 214 11.32 -3.84 10.16
N LEU A 215 10.11 -4.27 9.82
CA LEU A 215 9.27 -3.61 8.81
C LEU A 215 8.71 -2.27 9.31
N PHE A 216 8.29 -2.20 10.57
CA PHE A 216 7.53 -1.05 11.11
C PHE A 216 8.32 -0.15 12.05
N ALA A 217 9.50 -0.60 12.50
CA ALA A 217 10.38 0.17 13.36
C ALA A 217 10.83 1.48 12.71
N ASP A 218 10.99 2.50 13.56
CA ASP A 218 11.64 3.77 13.19
C ASP A 218 13.08 3.56 12.72
N ASP A 219 13.72 4.60 12.19
CA ASP A 219 15.04 4.46 11.58
C ASP A 219 16.11 3.98 12.57
N ALA A 220 16.03 4.38 13.84
CA ALA A 220 17.01 4.02 14.87
C ALA A 220 16.87 2.53 15.26
N ASN A 221 15.66 2.09 15.58
CA ASN A 221 15.36 0.70 15.90
C ASN A 221 15.56 -0.20 14.69
N HIS A 222 15.14 0.22 13.50
CA HIS A 222 15.40 -0.51 12.26
C HIS A 222 16.89 -0.71 12.02
N ALA A 223 17.73 0.33 12.17
CA ALA A 223 19.17 0.21 11.99
C ALA A 223 19.80 -0.77 12.99
N ARG A 224 19.35 -0.73 14.25
CA ARG A 224 19.78 -1.64 15.32
C ARG A 224 19.39 -3.09 15.02
N ILE A 225 18.10 -3.35 14.76
CA ILE A 225 17.56 -4.68 14.42
C ILE A 225 18.25 -5.21 13.18
N ARG A 226 18.28 -4.41 12.10
CA ARG A 226 18.91 -4.79 10.83
C ARG A 226 20.35 -5.23 11.05
N ARG A 227 21.13 -4.54 11.88
CA ARG A 227 22.51 -4.95 12.20
C ARG A 227 22.54 -6.33 12.84
N GLY A 228 21.67 -6.60 13.81
CA GLY A 228 21.57 -7.91 14.46
C GLY A 228 21.23 -9.03 13.49
N VAL A 229 20.23 -8.82 12.62
CA VAL A 229 19.76 -9.87 11.68
C VAL A 229 20.68 -10.04 10.46
N SER A 230 21.38 -8.98 10.00
CA SER A 230 22.13 -8.99 8.73
C SER A 230 23.19 -10.09 8.63
N HIS A 231 23.69 -10.59 9.76
CA HIS A 231 24.69 -11.65 9.77
C HIS A 231 24.19 -12.98 9.20
N ALA A 232 22.91 -13.28 9.41
CA ALA A 232 22.23 -14.45 8.84
C ALA A 232 22.11 -14.39 7.31
N PHE A 233 22.29 -13.21 6.72
CA PHE A 233 22.18 -12.96 5.28
C PHE A 233 23.54 -12.58 4.65
N SER A 234 24.65 -12.82 5.34
CA SER A 234 25.99 -12.56 4.80
C SER A 234 26.35 -13.60 3.71
N PRO A 235 27.26 -13.29 2.76
CA PRO A 235 27.68 -14.26 1.74
C PRO A 235 28.20 -15.58 2.32
N LYS A 236 28.90 -15.51 3.47
CA LYS A 236 29.35 -16.69 4.20
C LYS A 236 28.17 -17.50 4.75
N ALA A 237 27.22 -16.85 5.42
CA ALA A 237 26.04 -17.54 5.95
C ALA A 237 25.21 -18.18 4.84
N LEU A 238 25.02 -17.49 3.70
CA LEU A 238 24.31 -18.04 2.54
C LEU A 238 24.99 -19.30 1.98
N ALA A 239 26.33 -19.31 1.91
CA ALA A 239 27.08 -20.50 1.50
C ALA A 239 26.97 -21.65 2.51
N GLU A 240 26.89 -21.35 3.81
CA GLU A 240 26.68 -22.35 4.86
C GLU A 240 25.23 -22.88 4.89
N GLN A 241 24.25 -22.10 4.42
CA GLN A 241 22.84 -22.46 4.30
C GLN A 241 22.52 -23.25 3.03
N GLU A 242 23.37 -23.13 2.01
CA GLU A 242 23.17 -23.73 0.68
C GLU A 242 22.85 -25.24 0.71
N PRO A 243 23.55 -26.10 1.49
CA PRO A 243 23.25 -27.53 1.52
C PRO A 243 21.82 -27.84 1.99
N LEU A 244 21.31 -27.10 2.97
CA LEU A 244 19.93 -27.24 3.46
C LEU A 244 18.93 -26.90 2.36
N ILE A 245 19.17 -25.80 1.64
CA ILE A 245 18.30 -25.36 0.54
C ILE A 245 18.28 -26.43 -0.56
N TYR A 246 19.43 -27.03 -0.89
CA TYR A 246 19.50 -28.11 -1.87
C TYR A 246 18.65 -29.33 -1.48
N GLU A 247 18.64 -29.73 -0.20
CA GLU A 247 17.81 -30.86 0.24
C GLU A 247 16.33 -30.65 -0.11
N TYR A 248 15.80 -29.46 0.12
CA TYR A 248 14.42 -29.12 -0.20
C TYR A 248 14.18 -28.95 -1.71
N VAL A 249 15.15 -28.39 -2.46
CA VAL A 249 15.06 -28.29 -3.92
C VAL A 249 15.05 -29.66 -4.57
N ASP A 250 15.89 -30.59 -4.12
CA ASP A 250 15.94 -31.97 -4.61
C ASP A 250 14.63 -32.69 -4.28
N LYS A 251 14.09 -32.54 -3.06
CA LYS A 251 12.76 -33.06 -2.69
C LYS A 251 11.67 -32.51 -3.61
N LEU A 252 11.67 -31.20 -3.89
CA LEU A 252 10.70 -30.57 -4.79
C LEU A 252 10.80 -31.14 -6.21
N VAL A 253 12.01 -31.23 -6.76
CA VAL A 253 12.24 -31.78 -8.10
C VAL A 253 11.80 -33.24 -8.17
N TRP A 254 12.09 -34.04 -7.13
CA TRP A 254 11.65 -35.42 -7.04
C TRP A 254 10.11 -35.52 -7.03
N ARG A 255 9.43 -34.76 -6.18
CA ARG A 255 7.94 -34.70 -6.15
C ARG A 255 7.34 -34.26 -7.48
N LEU A 256 7.93 -33.27 -8.14
CA LEU A 256 7.48 -32.81 -9.45
C LEU A 256 7.75 -33.83 -10.56
N SER A 257 8.75 -34.70 -10.41
CA SER A 257 9.01 -35.79 -11.36
C SER A 257 7.89 -36.82 -11.33
N ASP A 258 7.42 -37.22 -10.14
CA ASP A 258 6.25 -38.11 -9.99
C ASP A 258 4.99 -37.50 -10.65
N VAL A 259 4.78 -36.20 -10.44
CA VAL A 259 3.65 -35.48 -11.07
C VAL A 259 3.80 -35.44 -12.58
N ALA A 260 5.01 -35.19 -13.10
CA ALA A 260 5.28 -35.17 -14.53
C ALA A 260 5.04 -36.55 -15.18
N GLU A 261 5.40 -37.64 -14.50
CA GLU A 261 5.12 -39.01 -14.95
C GLU A 261 3.62 -39.29 -15.06
N SER A 262 2.81 -38.74 -14.15
CA SER A 262 1.35 -38.84 -14.20
C SER A 262 0.73 -38.12 -15.42
N ARG A 263 1.46 -37.17 -16.03
CA ARG A 263 1.00 -36.28 -17.11
C ARG A 263 -0.23 -35.43 -16.78
N MET A 264 -0.59 -35.31 -15.51
CA MET A 264 -1.68 -34.47 -15.05
C MET A 264 -1.17 -33.04 -14.82
N PRO A 265 -1.98 -32.01 -15.14
CA PRO A 265 -1.65 -30.64 -14.77
C PRO A 265 -1.57 -30.50 -13.26
N THR A 266 -0.67 -29.65 -12.79
CA THR A 266 -0.51 -29.33 -11.37
C THR A 266 -0.40 -27.83 -11.16
N GLU A 267 -0.76 -27.38 -9.97
CA GLU A 267 -0.71 -25.97 -9.60
C GLU A 267 0.69 -25.65 -9.05
N MET A 268 1.54 -25.06 -9.89
CA MET A 268 2.95 -24.78 -9.56
C MET A 268 3.10 -23.78 -8.41
N GLY A 269 2.17 -22.83 -8.26
CA GLY A 269 2.21 -21.87 -7.16
C GLY A 269 2.18 -22.55 -5.81
N ARG A 270 1.34 -23.56 -5.62
CA ARG A 270 1.24 -24.36 -4.40
C ARG A 270 2.54 -25.09 -4.11
N TRP A 271 3.17 -25.70 -5.11
CA TRP A 271 4.47 -26.35 -4.94
C TRP A 271 5.55 -25.37 -4.49
N PHE A 272 5.58 -24.17 -5.09
CA PHE A 272 6.51 -23.13 -4.71
C PHE A 272 6.23 -22.55 -3.32
N HIS A 273 4.97 -22.41 -2.91
CA HIS A 273 4.63 -22.04 -1.54
C HIS A 273 5.10 -23.12 -0.55
N ILE A 274 4.77 -24.40 -0.79
CA ILE A 274 5.20 -25.50 0.07
C ILE A 274 6.72 -25.50 0.24
N ALA A 275 7.46 -25.48 -0.88
CA ALA A 275 8.92 -25.49 -0.84
C ALA A 275 9.50 -24.26 -0.13
N SER A 276 8.97 -23.06 -0.40
CA SER A 276 9.51 -21.83 0.17
C SER A 276 9.23 -21.74 1.68
N PHE A 277 8.04 -22.16 2.13
CA PHE A 277 7.71 -22.22 3.56
C PHE A 277 8.50 -23.30 4.29
N ASP A 278 8.74 -24.47 3.68
CA ASP A 278 9.59 -25.50 4.27
C ASP A 278 11.04 -25.02 4.41
N ILE A 279 11.63 -24.45 3.35
CA ILE A 279 13.01 -23.94 3.35
C ILE A 279 13.18 -22.82 4.38
N VAL A 280 12.33 -21.79 4.32
CA VAL A 280 12.46 -20.63 5.20
C VAL A 280 12.02 -20.99 6.62
N GLY A 281 11.06 -21.89 6.79
CA GLY A 281 10.67 -22.44 8.10
C GLY A 281 11.83 -23.14 8.78
N ASP A 282 12.54 -24.02 8.07
CA ASP A 282 13.72 -24.72 8.62
C ASP A 282 14.88 -23.75 8.87
N LEU A 283 15.15 -22.81 7.95
CA LEU A 283 16.13 -21.75 8.19
C LEU A 283 15.74 -20.83 9.36
N THR A 284 14.46 -20.67 9.69
CA THR A 284 14.02 -19.76 10.76
C THR A 284 13.90 -20.46 12.11
N PHE A 285 13.39 -21.68 12.14
CA PHE A 285 13.03 -22.40 13.37
C PHE A 285 13.89 -23.63 13.62
N GLY A 286 14.73 -24.01 12.67
CA GLY A 286 15.56 -25.20 12.74
C GLY A 286 14.79 -26.52 12.77
N GLU A 287 13.56 -26.52 12.28
CA GLU A 287 12.72 -27.69 12.12
C GLU A 287 11.99 -27.63 10.78
N SER A 288 11.81 -28.80 10.15
CA SER A 288 11.01 -28.91 8.93
C SER A 288 9.52 -28.75 9.23
N LEU A 289 8.78 -28.08 8.35
CA LEU A 289 7.31 -28.06 8.39
C LEU A 289 6.69 -29.32 7.77
N GLY A 290 7.48 -30.13 7.06
CA GLY A 290 7.06 -31.38 6.44
C GLY A 290 6.11 -31.21 5.26
N GLY A 291 6.05 -30.03 4.63
CA GLY A 291 5.09 -29.75 3.57
C GLY A 291 5.37 -30.53 2.28
N LEU A 292 6.63 -30.64 1.85
CA LEU A 292 7.01 -31.45 0.68
C LEU A 292 6.88 -32.96 0.93
N ASP A 293 7.06 -33.39 2.17
CA ASP A 293 6.92 -34.79 2.57
C ASP A 293 5.46 -35.23 2.54
N ASN A 294 4.57 -34.40 3.08
CA ASN A 294 3.14 -34.70 3.16
C ASN A 294 2.35 -34.23 1.94
N ASN A 295 2.98 -33.45 1.05
CA ASN A 295 2.30 -32.74 -0.04
C ASN A 295 1.14 -31.89 0.51
N GLU A 296 1.35 -31.14 1.58
CA GLU A 296 0.34 -30.29 2.21
C GLU A 296 0.98 -29.00 2.76
N LEU A 297 0.23 -27.90 2.75
CA LEU A 297 0.67 -26.69 3.44
C LEU A 297 0.47 -26.88 4.95
N HIS A 298 1.53 -26.70 5.72
CA HIS A 298 1.44 -26.72 7.18
C HIS A 298 0.39 -25.71 7.67
N TYR A 299 -0.40 -26.06 8.70
CA TYR A 299 -1.54 -25.24 9.13
C TYR A 299 -1.19 -23.79 9.46
N VAL A 300 0.05 -23.55 9.93
CA VAL A 300 0.55 -22.18 10.18
C VAL A 300 0.55 -21.34 8.92
N VAL A 301 0.88 -21.91 7.77
CA VAL A 301 0.90 -21.22 6.47
C VAL A 301 -0.52 -20.79 6.10
N THR A 302 -1.50 -21.66 6.31
CA THR A 302 -2.91 -21.32 6.12
C THR A 302 -3.33 -20.14 7.01
N HIS A 303 -2.89 -20.12 8.27
CA HIS A 303 -3.17 -18.99 9.17
C HIS A 303 -2.49 -17.69 8.72
N VAL A 304 -1.25 -17.76 8.23
CA VAL A 304 -0.51 -16.61 7.65
C VAL A 304 -1.28 -16.03 6.46
N LEU A 305 -1.64 -16.86 5.48
CA LEU A 305 -2.33 -16.43 4.26
C LEU A 305 -3.72 -15.83 4.58
N LEU A 306 -4.47 -16.48 5.49
CA LEU A 306 -5.77 -15.97 5.96
C LEU A 306 -5.62 -14.65 6.71
N PHE A 307 -4.58 -14.49 7.54
CA PHE A 307 -4.30 -13.23 8.23
C PHE A 307 -4.03 -12.11 7.21
N ILE A 308 -3.16 -12.34 6.22
CA ILE A 308 -2.83 -11.35 5.18
C ILE A 308 -4.08 -10.94 4.41
N GLU A 309 -4.88 -11.90 3.95
CA GLU A 309 -6.11 -11.64 3.20
C GLU A 309 -7.12 -10.82 4.01
N ARG A 310 -7.29 -11.15 5.29
CA ARG A 310 -8.27 -10.50 6.18
C ARG A 310 -7.80 -9.14 6.69
N ALA A 311 -6.51 -9.00 7.02
CA ALA A 311 -5.92 -7.74 7.43
C ALA A 311 -6.04 -6.68 6.33
N LYS A 312 -5.80 -7.08 5.07
CA LYS A 312 -6.06 -6.23 3.91
C LYS A 312 -7.51 -5.78 3.85
N LYS A 313 -8.48 -6.71 3.91
CA LYS A 313 -9.91 -6.38 3.91
C LYS A 313 -10.29 -5.45 5.08
N LEU A 314 -9.73 -5.65 6.27
CA LEU A 314 -9.97 -4.80 7.44
C LEU A 314 -9.46 -3.37 7.23
N PHE A 315 -8.23 -3.21 6.75
CA PHE A 315 -7.64 -1.90 6.48
C PHE A 315 -8.48 -1.12 5.48
N GLU A 316 -8.89 -1.77 4.39
CA GLU A 316 -9.63 -1.14 3.29
C GLU A 316 -11.10 -0.87 3.64
N LEU A 317 -11.74 -1.71 4.45
CA LEU A 317 -13.14 -1.55 4.88
C LEU A 317 -13.28 -0.50 6.01
N ASN A 318 -12.26 -0.37 6.88
CA ASN A 318 -12.22 0.65 7.94
C ASN A 318 -12.35 2.07 7.36
N SER A 319 -11.73 2.33 6.21
CA SER A 319 -11.80 3.62 5.51
C SER A 319 -13.20 3.95 4.95
N LEU A 320 -14.11 2.98 4.87
CA LEU A 320 -15.40 3.11 4.19
C LEU A 320 -16.62 3.01 5.11
N LEU A 321 -16.48 2.34 6.27
CA LEU A 321 -17.62 2.04 7.13
C LEU A 321 -18.13 3.22 7.96
N GLY A 322 -17.36 4.31 8.10
CA GLY A 322 -17.79 5.48 8.87
C GLY A 322 -18.35 5.08 10.26
N PRO A 323 -19.57 5.49 10.64
CA PRO A 323 -20.19 5.09 11.91
C PRO A 323 -20.50 3.59 12.05
N LEU A 324 -20.71 2.85 10.95
CA LEU A 324 -20.98 1.40 10.98
C LEU A 324 -19.76 0.57 11.41
N ARG A 325 -18.57 1.19 11.48
CA ARG A 325 -17.32 0.53 11.89
C ARG A 325 -17.45 -0.19 13.23
N TRP A 326 -18.19 0.37 14.18
CA TRP A 326 -18.30 -0.15 15.54
C TRP A 326 -19.06 -1.48 15.61
N ILE A 327 -19.84 -1.82 14.58
CA ILE A 327 -20.60 -3.07 14.48
C ILE A 327 -19.84 -4.10 13.65
N VAL A 328 -19.31 -3.68 12.50
CA VAL A 328 -18.70 -4.59 11.51
C VAL A 328 -17.25 -4.95 11.87
N MET A 329 -16.47 -3.97 12.37
CA MET A 329 -15.04 -4.19 12.65
C MET A 329 -14.82 -5.24 13.74
N PRO A 330 -15.55 -5.29 14.87
CA PRO A 330 -15.32 -6.32 15.88
C PRO A 330 -15.55 -7.75 15.38
N ILE A 331 -16.46 -7.95 14.41
CA ILE A 331 -16.74 -9.29 13.86
C ILE A 331 -15.58 -9.74 12.97
N ILE A 332 -15.17 -8.89 12.03
CA ILE A 332 -14.08 -9.21 11.08
C ILE A 332 -12.72 -9.23 11.79
N ALA A 333 -12.50 -8.33 12.75
CA ALA A 333 -11.27 -8.24 13.53
C ALA A 333 -11.05 -9.49 14.38
N ARG A 334 -12.10 -10.11 14.94
CA ARG A 334 -11.95 -11.35 15.74
C ARG A 334 -11.32 -12.49 14.95
N ASP A 335 -11.70 -12.64 13.70
CA ASP A 335 -11.19 -13.68 12.82
C ASP A 335 -9.76 -13.40 12.33
N ALA A 336 -9.42 -12.13 12.09
CA ALA A 336 -8.05 -11.71 11.76
C ALA A 336 -7.12 -11.81 12.99
N GLU A 337 -7.59 -11.37 14.15
CA GLU A 337 -6.90 -11.51 15.43
C GLU A 337 -6.67 -12.98 15.78
N LYS A 338 -7.63 -13.86 15.48
CA LYS A 338 -7.43 -15.31 15.68
C LYS A 338 -6.28 -15.83 14.82
N GLY A 339 -6.29 -15.54 13.51
CA GLY A 339 -5.19 -15.94 12.63
C GLY A 339 -3.84 -15.38 13.08
N PHE A 340 -3.82 -14.11 13.50
CA PHE A 340 -2.63 -13.47 14.07
C PHE A 340 -2.16 -14.16 15.36
N ARG A 341 -3.06 -14.43 16.31
CA ARG A 341 -2.74 -15.14 17.55
C ARG A 341 -2.20 -16.54 17.27
N ASP A 342 -2.88 -17.32 16.44
CA ASP A 342 -2.49 -18.70 16.14
C ASP A 342 -1.09 -18.75 15.46
N MET A 343 -0.82 -17.81 14.55
CA MET A 343 0.49 -17.63 13.92
C MET A 343 1.59 -17.30 14.94
N PHE A 344 1.35 -16.34 15.85
CA PHE A 344 2.32 -15.96 16.88
C PHE A 344 2.48 -17.03 17.97
N THR A 345 1.44 -17.79 18.29
CA THR A 345 1.51 -18.95 19.19
C THR A 345 2.45 -20.01 18.61
N TYR A 346 2.26 -20.38 17.34
CA TYR A 346 3.17 -21.31 16.67
C TYR A 346 4.61 -20.77 16.68
N THR A 347 4.80 -19.52 16.25
CA THR A 347 6.14 -18.93 16.17
C THR A 347 6.83 -18.92 17.51
N ARG A 348 6.15 -18.53 18.59
CA ARG A 348 6.69 -18.56 19.95
C ARG A 348 7.13 -19.96 20.35
N SER A 349 6.30 -20.97 20.09
CA SER A 349 6.64 -22.35 20.40
C SER A 349 7.82 -22.87 19.57
N ALA A 350 7.90 -22.53 18.28
CA ALA A 350 8.98 -22.93 17.39
C ALA A 350 10.31 -22.27 17.77
N VAL A 351 10.29 -20.97 18.08
CA VAL A 351 11.46 -20.24 18.60
C VAL A 351 11.93 -20.85 19.92
N GLN A 352 11.02 -21.17 20.84
CA GLN A 352 11.40 -21.78 22.12
C GLN A 352 12.07 -23.14 21.91
N ARG A 353 11.48 -24.03 21.10
CA ARG A 353 12.09 -25.33 20.76
C ARG A 353 13.49 -25.16 20.19
N ARG A 354 13.67 -24.18 19.28
CA ARG A 354 14.97 -23.92 18.66
C ARG A 354 16.02 -23.41 19.65
N ILE A 355 15.62 -22.63 20.65
CA ILE A 355 16.49 -22.15 21.72
C ILE A 355 16.90 -23.30 22.64
N ASP A 356 15.96 -24.18 22.97
CA ASP A 356 16.20 -25.31 23.87
C ASP A 356 17.30 -26.26 23.34
N ILE A 357 17.50 -26.29 22.02
CA ILE A 357 18.49 -27.13 21.31
C ILE A 357 19.68 -26.35 20.74
N ASP A 358 19.83 -25.06 21.05
CA ASP A 358 20.83 -24.17 20.41
C ASP A 358 22.30 -24.57 20.63
N GLY A 359 22.58 -25.36 21.66
CA GLY A 359 23.90 -25.95 21.91
C GLY A 359 24.14 -27.31 21.26
N GLU A 360 23.12 -27.94 20.70
CA GLU A 360 23.19 -29.30 20.15
C GLU A 360 23.33 -29.32 18.62
N LEU A 361 22.98 -28.22 17.96
CA LEU A 361 22.99 -28.09 16.51
C LEU A 361 24.07 -27.10 16.05
N ASP A 362 25.13 -27.58 15.42
CA ASP A 362 26.07 -26.73 14.67
C ASP A 362 25.44 -26.33 13.33
N ARG A 363 24.43 -25.47 13.38
CA ARG A 363 23.66 -25.03 12.21
C ARG A 363 23.70 -23.52 12.03
N ARG A 364 23.95 -23.10 10.78
CA ARG A 364 24.04 -21.70 10.36
C ARG A 364 22.70 -21.25 9.78
N ASP A 365 21.74 -21.02 10.66
CA ASP A 365 20.37 -20.65 10.31
C ASP A 365 20.05 -19.18 10.66
N PHE A 366 18.86 -18.70 10.32
CA PHE A 366 18.43 -17.34 10.62
C PHE A 366 18.26 -17.11 12.13
N MET A 367 17.88 -18.15 12.89
CA MET A 367 17.74 -18.03 14.34
C MET A 367 19.08 -17.75 15.01
N GLN A 368 20.16 -18.40 14.57
CA GLN A 368 21.49 -18.13 15.11
C GLN A 368 21.89 -16.66 14.90
N GLY A 369 21.50 -16.06 13.77
CA GLY A 369 21.67 -14.61 13.56
C GLY A 369 20.89 -13.76 14.56
N LEU A 370 19.63 -14.11 14.85
CA LEU A 370 18.80 -13.43 15.85
C LEU A 370 19.35 -13.59 17.27
N LEU A 371 19.78 -14.80 17.65
CA LEU A 371 20.35 -15.07 18.97
C LEU A 371 21.67 -14.34 19.17
N ARG A 372 22.53 -14.34 18.14
CA ARG A 372 23.77 -13.55 18.17
C ARG A 372 23.50 -12.05 18.28
N GLY A 373 22.49 -11.56 17.57
CA GLY A 373 22.01 -10.18 17.69
C GLY A 373 21.57 -9.83 19.11
N LYS A 374 20.97 -10.77 19.83
CA LYS A 374 20.63 -10.61 21.25
C LYS A 374 21.87 -10.56 22.14
N ASP A 375 22.85 -11.44 21.92
CA ASP A 375 24.11 -11.44 22.68
C ASP A 375 24.91 -10.14 22.49
N GLU A 376 24.91 -9.60 21.27
CA GLU A 376 25.49 -8.31 20.92
C GLU A 376 24.65 -7.10 21.41
N LYS A 377 23.53 -7.35 22.11
CA LYS A 377 22.56 -6.33 22.57
C LYS A 377 21.97 -5.48 21.45
N LEU A 378 21.97 -6.00 20.22
CA LEU A 378 21.30 -5.43 19.05
C LEU A 378 19.83 -5.86 18.97
N ILE A 379 19.45 -6.95 19.65
CA ILE A 379 18.07 -7.37 19.85
C ILE A 379 17.81 -7.36 21.36
N SER A 380 16.82 -6.59 21.78
CA SER A 380 16.61 -6.18 23.17
C SER A 380 15.75 -7.13 23.98
N SER A 381 14.92 -7.94 23.33
CA SER A 381 13.96 -8.81 24.02
C SER A 381 13.69 -10.11 23.28
N MET A 382 13.09 -11.08 23.98
CA MET A 382 12.58 -12.30 23.35
C MET A 382 11.43 -12.02 22.38
N GLU A 383 10.57 -11.05 22.70
CA GLU A 383 9.48 -10.63 21.80
C GLU A 383 10.03 -10.08 20.48
N GLU A 384 11.15 -9.38 20.52
CA GLU A 384 11.81 -8.88 19.31
C GLU A 384 12.40 -10.03 18.47
N ILE A 385 12.93 -11.09 19.10
CA ILE A 385 13.31 -12.32 18.38
C ILE A 385 12.09 -12.95 17.72
N ILE A 386 11.02 -13.20 18.47
CA ILE A 386 9.79 -13.85 17.98
C ILE A 386 9.17 -13.06 16.82
N THR A 387 9.09 -11.74 16.97
CA THR A 387 8.51 -10.84 15.97
C THR A 387 9.33 -10.81 14.68
N ASN A 388 10.66 -10.74 14.79
CA ASN A 388 11.51 -10.74 13.61
C ASN A 388 11.63 -12.14 12.97
N ALA A 389 11.60 -13.22 13.77
CA ALA A 389 11.50 -14.58 13.26
C ALA A 389 10.22 -14.79 12.45
N ASN A 390 9.06 -14.38 12.98
CA ASN A 390 7.80 -14.41 12.25
C ASN A 390 7.89 -13.59 10.94
N THR A 391 8.52 -12.42 11.01
CA THR A 391 8.67 -11.54 9.84
C THR A 391 9.52 -12.20 8.76
N ILE A 392 10.66 -12.81 9.11
CA ILE A 392 11.51 -13.53 8.16
C ILE A 392 10.76 -14.73 7.57
N PHE A 393 10.05 -15.48 8.42
CA PHE A 393 9.27 -16.64 8.02
C PHE A 393 8.22 -16.30 6.96
N VAL A 394 7.41 -15.28 7.21
CA VAL A 394 6.34 -14.86 6.29
C VAL A 394 6.92 -14.18 5.05
N ALA A 395 7.78 -13.18 5.24
CA ALA A 395 8.27 -12.35 4.14
C ALA A 395 9.17 -13.13 3.17
N GLY A 396 10.00 -14.04 3.69
CA GLY A 396 10.91 -14.86 2.88
C GLY A 396 10.19 -15.93 2.07
N SER A 397 9.07 -16.47 2.58
CA SER A 397 8.37 -17.59 1.93
C SER A 397 7.44 -17.13 0.82
N ASP A 398 6.47 -16.27 1.16
CA ASP A 398 5.36 -15.90 0.27
C ASP A 398 5.82 -15.12 -0.97
N THR A 399 6.73 -14.16 -0.76
CA THR A 399 7.24 -13.32 -1.86
C THR A 399 8.11 -14.11 -2.85
N THR A 400 8.91 -15.06 -2.35
CA THR A 400 9.75 -15.94 -3.17
C THR A 400 8.90 -16.90 -3.98
N ALA A 401 7.90 -17.54 -3.34
CA ALA A 401 6.95 -18.41 -4.03
C ALA A 401 6.20 -17.68 -5.15
N THR A 402 5.74 -16.47 -4.88
CA THR A 402 5.05 -15.60 -5.84
C THR A 402 5.94 -15.27 -7.05
N LEU A 403 7.21 -14.92 -6.81
CA LEU A 403 8.17 -14.63 -7.89
C LEU A 403 8.42 -15.87 -8.77
N MET A 404 8.68 -17.03 -8.15
CA MET A 404 8.96 -18.27 -8.88
C MET A 404 7.76 -18.69 -9.74
N THR A 405 6.55 -18.55 -9.19
CA THR A 405 5.30 -18.82 -9.91
C THR A 405 5.20 -17.94 -11.16
N ALA A 406 5.41 -16.63 -11.02
CA ALA A 406 5.36 -15.70 -12.13
C ALA A 406 6.48 -15.97 -13.17
N ALA A 407 7.71 -16.25 -12.71
CA ALA A 407 8.84 -16.52 -13.59
C ALA A 407 8.59 -17.75 -14.46
N ILE A 408 8.09 -18.84 -13.87
CA ILE A 408 7.74 -20.06 -14.61
C ILE A 408 6.55 -19.81 -15.55
N PHE A 409 5.52 -19.09 -15.11
CA PHE A 409 4.41 -18.71 -15.97
C PHE A 409 4.87 -17.96 -17.23
N TYR A 410 5.71 -16.93 -17.08
CA TYR A 410 6.22 -16.15 -18.20
C TYR A 410 7.16 -16.95 -19.12
N LEU A 411 8.02 -17.79 -18.55
CA LEU A 411 8.87 -18.70 -19.33
C LEU A 411 8.02 -19.65 -20.18
N LEU A 412 7.06 -20.36 -19.57
CA LEU A 412 6.20 -21.31 -20.28
C LEU A 412 5.29 -20.63 -21.30
N SER A 413 4.89 -19.38 -21.05
CA SER A 413 4.08 -18.58 -21.98
C SER A 413 4.90 -17.95 -23.12
N THR A 414 6.24 -17.98 -23.03
CA THR A 414 7.16 -17.36 -24.00
C THR A 414 8.16 -18.39 -24.53
N PRO A 415 7.80 -19.18 -25.55
CA PRO A 415 8.59 -20.34 -25.99
C PRO A 415 10.06 -20.03 -26.33
N GLU A 416 10.33 -18.87 -26.93
CA GLU A 416 11.70 -18.46 -27.27
C GLU A 416 12.55 -18.14 -26.04
N ALA A 417 11.95 -17.49 -25.03
CA ALA A 417 12.63 -17.23 -23.76
C ALA A 417 12.91 -18.53 -23.01
N TYR A 418 11.94 -19.45 -22.98
CA TYR A 418 12.12 -20.79 -22.40
C TYR A 418 13.26 -21.55 -23.06
N LYS A 419 13.27 -21.67 -24.40
CA LYS A 419 14.33 -22.35 -25.15
C LYS A 419 15.70 -21.76 -24.84
N ARG A 420 15.82 -20.43 -24.79
CA ARG A 420 17.07 -19.74 -24.48
C ARG A 420 17.53 -20.00 -23.04
N ALA A 421 16.63 -19.95 -22.06
CA ALA A 421 16.94 -20.26 -20.66
C ALA A 421 17.39 -21.72 -20.49
N VAL A 422 16.71 -22.67 -21.14
CA VAL A 422 17.10 -24.09 -21.13
C VAL A 422 18.46 -24.28 -21.80
N THR A 423 18.70 -23.62 -22.95
CA THR A 423 19.98 -23.72 -23.65
C THR A 423 21.13 -23.18 -22.82
N GLU A 424 20.96 -22.02 -22.17
CA GLU A 424 21.95 -21.47 -21.24
C GLU A 424 22.24 -22.45 -20.11
N MET A 425 21.21 -22.95 -19.43
CA MET A 425 21.36 -23.84 -18.29
C MET A 425 22.05 -25.17 -18.67
N ARG A 426 21.67 -25.78 -19.79
CA ARG A 426 22.26 -27.05 -20.27
C ARG A 426 23.66 -26.89 -20.85
N SER A 427 24.04 -25.70 -21.28
CA SER A 427 25.41 -25.41 -21.76
C SER A 427 26.36 -25.03 -20.62
N ALA A 428 25.84 -24.45 -19.54
CA ALA A 428 26.63 -23.98 -18.40
C ALA A 428 27.06 -25.07 -17.42
N PHE A 429 26.32 -26.19 -17.36
CA PHE A 429 26.48 -27.27 -16.39
C PHE A 429 26.34 -28.65 -17.03
N GLN A 430 27.26 -29.56 -16.73
CA GLN A 430 27.21 -30.95 -17.24
C GLN A 430 26.30 -31.85 -16.40
N SER A 431 26.10 -31.51 -15.13
CA SER A 431 25.25 -32.26 -14.21
C SER A 431 24.59 -31.34 -13.18
N ALA A 432 23.51 -31.81 -12.55
CA ALA A 432 22.82 -31.06 -11.49
C ALA A 432 23.75 -30.76 -10.29
N ALA A 433 24.69 -31.66 -9.99
CA ALA A 433 25.64 -31.52 -8.89
C ALA A 433 26.66 -30.37 -9.08
N GLU A 434 26.82 -29.84 -10.31
CA GLU A 434 27.67 -28.67 -10.55
C GLU A 434 26.98 -27.33 -10.24
N ILE A 435 25.65 -27.36 -10.10
CA ILE A 435 24.85 -26.19 -9.77
C ILE A 435 25.08 -25.88 -8.30
N ASN A 436 25.56 -24.66 -8.03
CA ASN A 436 25.71 -24.05 -6.71
C ASN A 436 25.52 -22.54 -6.86
N PHE A 437 25.29 -21.82 -5.77
CA PHE A 437 24.98 -20.40 -5.74
C PHE A 437 26.05 -19.57 -6.46
N THR A 438 27.33 -19.90 -6.23
CA THR A 438 28.46 -19.18 -6.85
C THR A 438 28.49 -19.40 -8.36
N ASN A 439 28.41 -20.64 -8.82
CA ASN A 439 28.46 -20.95 -10.25
C ASN A 439 27.21 -20.46 -10.97
N ALA A 440 26.02 -20.64 -10.38
CA ALA A 440 24.74 -20.24 -10.98
C ALA A 440 24.70 -18.72 -11.21
N THR A 441 25.10 -17.92 -10.22
CA THR A 441 25.10 -16.45 -10.34
C THR A 441 26.08 -15.93 -11.39
N VAL A 442 27.19 -16.62 -11.63
CA VAL A 442 28.19 -16.24 -12.63
C VAL A 442 27.84 -16.75 -14.03
N ARG A 443 27.31 -17.98 -14.13
CA ARG A 443 27.16 -18.69 -15.41
C ARG A 443 25.77 -18.60 -16.04
N LEU A 444 24.77 -18.07 -15.33
CA LEU A 444 23.38 -17.96 -15.80
C LEU A 444 22.89 -16.49 -15.92
N PRO A 445 23.59 -15.62 -16.68
CA PRO A 445 23.20 -14.22 -16.81
C PRO A 445 21.83 -14.03 -17.46
N TYR A 446 21.40 -14.91 -18.37
CA TYR A 446 20.08 -14.82 -18.99
C TYR A 446 18.98 -15.22 -18.02
N LEU A 447 19.15 -16.29 -17.22
CA LEU A 447 18.19 -16.63 -16.18
C LEU A 447 18.05 -15.51 -15.14
N LEU A 448 19.15 -14.85 -14.76
CA LEU A 448 19.10 -13.66 -13.92
C LEU A 448 18.32 -12.51 -14.59
N ALA A 449 18.48 -12.32 -15.89
CA ALA A 449 17.69 -11.35 -16.65
C ALA A 449 16.20 -11.71 -16.67
N VAL A 450 15.83 -13.00 -16.77
CA VAL A 450 14.44 -13.47 -16.65
C VAL A 450 13.86 -13.14 -15.29
N LEU A 451 14.59 -13.37 -14.20
CA LEU A 451 14.14 -13.02 -12.84
C LEU A 451 13.95 -11.51 -12.69
N ASN A 452 14.90 -10.70 -13.19
CA ASN A 452 14.78 -9.24 -13.17
C ASN A 452 13.58 -8.73 -13.97
N GLU A 453 13.33 -9.31 -15.14
CA GLU A 453 12.17 -8.97 -15.96
C GLU A 453 10.85 -9.44 -15.32
N THR A 454 10.87 -10.57 -14.62
CA THR A 454 9.73 -11.04 -13.82
C THR A 454 9.44 -10.07 -12.69
N PHE A 455 10.44 -9.60 -11.94
CA PHE A 455 10.27 -8.56 -10.92
C PHE A 455 9.71 -7.25 -11.49
N ARG A 456 10.06 -6.93 -12.75
CA ARG A 456 9.54 -5.75 -13.44
C ARG A 456 8.06 -5.91 -13.79
N LEU A 457 7.68 -7.05 -14.39
CA LEU A 457 6.34 -7.33 -14.88
C LEU A 457 5.34 -7.73 -13.80
N TYR A 458 5.80 -8.49 -12.81
CA TYR A 458 4.99 -9.05 -11.73
C TYR A 458 5.77 -8.94 -10.40
N PRO A 459 5.87 -7.73 -9.83
CA PRO A 459 6.52 -7.56 -8.53
C PRO A 459 5.69 -8.28 -7.46
N PRO A 460 6.28 -9.21 -6.67
CA PRO A 460 5.56 -9.91 -5.60
C PRO A 460 4.94 -8.95 -4.57
N VAL A 461 5.56 -7.78 -4.39
CA VAL A 461 5.06 -6.70 -3.55
C VAL A 461 4.78 -5.49 -4.46
N PRO A 462 3.58 -5.39 -5.04
CA PRO A 462 3.22 -4.32 -5.98
C PRO A 462 2.88 -3.00 -5.27
N SER A 463 2.42 -3.08 -4.02
CA SER A 463 2.22 -1.93 -3.14
C SER A 463 3.56 -1.47 -2.57
N VAL A 464 3.74 -0.18 -2.38
CA VAL A 464 5.01 0.38 -1.92
C VAL A 464 4.93 0.73 -0.44
N ASN A 465 6.09 0.69 0.23
CA ASN A 465 6.21 1.09 1.62
C ASN A 465 5.99 2.60 1.74
N GLU A 466 4.81 2.97 2.20
CA GLU A 466 4.40 4.36 2.36
C GLU A 466 5.39 5.12 3.25
N ARG A 467 5.71 6.34 2.83
CA ARG A 467 6.53 7.29 3.57
C ARG A 467 5.71 8.49 3.98
N MET A 468 6.22 9.21 4.97
CA MET A 468 5.70 10.48 5.44
C MET A 468 6.70 11.59 5.15
N VAL A 469 6.24 12.77 4.73
CA VAL A 469 7.12 13.96 4.63
C VAL A 469 7.55 14.37 6.03
N PRO A 470 8.86 14.40 6.33
CA PRO A 470 9.32 14.82 7.65
C PRO A 470 9.05 16.32 7.87
N ASP A 471 8.76 16.69 9.12
CA ASP A 471 8.63 18.09 9.51
C ASP A 471 9.98 18.61 10.00
N THR A 472 10.79 19.10 9.06
CA THR A 472 12.10 19.68 9.35
C THR A 472 12.05 21.18 9.59
N GLY A 473 10.87 21.81 9.48
CA GLY A 473 10.72 23.26 9.45
C GLY A 473 11.17 23.92 8.14
N GLU A 474 11.77 23.16 7.22
CA GLU A 474 12.18 23.63 5.88
C GLU A 474 11.20 23.13 4.81
N ARG A 475 11.20 23.81 3.66
CA ARG A 475 10.39 23.37 2.52
C ARG A 475 11.04 22.16 1.86
N ILE A 476 10.33 21.04 1.83
CA ILE A 476 10.79 19.81 1.18
C ILE A 476 10.24 19.74 -0.23
N TYR A 477 11.13 19.49 -1.18
CA TYR A 477 10.81 19.30 -2.59
C TYR A 477 11.15 17.88 -3.01
N VAL A 478 10.24 17.27 -3.76
CA VAL A 478 10.53 16.06 -4.54
C VAL A 478 10.36 16.45 -5.99
N GLU A 479 11.48 16.48 -6.72
CA GLU A 479 11.57 17.12 -8.04
C GLU A 479 11.12 18.60 -7.92
N ASP A 480 10.24 19.05 -8.81
CA ASP A 480 9.70 20.42 -8.81
C ASP A 480 8.50 20.60 -7.86
N TYR A 481 8.10 19.55 -7.13
CA TYR A 481 6.90 19.57 -6.29
C TYR A 481 7.23 19.82 -4.83
N TYR A 482 6.70 20.92 -4.29
CA TYR A 482 6.71 21.16 -2.85
C TYR A 482 5.76 20.19 -2.14
N LEU A 483 6.26 19.55 -1.10
CA LEU A 483 5.52 18.60 -0.27
C LEU A 483 5.32 19.17 1.14
N PRO A 484 4.07 19.41 1.57
CA PRO A 484 3.78 19.79 2.95
C PRO A 484 4.22 18.73 3.96
N PRO A 485 4.67 19.14 5.16
CA PRO A 485 5.05 18.20 6.23
C PRO A 485 3.85 17.36 6.68
N HIS A 486 4.13 16.17 7.24
CA HIS A 486 3.15 15.19 7.75
C HIS A 486 2.25 14.53 6.70
N MET A 487 2.47 14.82 5.43
CA MET A 487 1.78 14.17 4.34
C MET A 487 2.14 12.67 4.28
N SER A 488 1.13 11.81 4.46
CA SER A 488 1.26 10.35 4.51
C SER A 488 1.14 9.71 3.11
N GLY A 489 1.51 8.45 2.94
CA GLY A 489 1.25 7.75 1.68
C GLY A 489 2.09 8.26 0.50
N LEU A 490 3.29 8.77 0.76
CA LEU A 490 4.27 9.02 -0.29
C LEU A 490 4.87 7.71 -0.73
N PHE A 491 4.69 7.39 -2.00
CA PHE A 491 5.37 6.26 -2.55
C PHE A 491 5.71 6.39 -4.01
N THR A 492 6.73 5.65 -4.42
CA THR A 492 7.08 5.54 -5.83
C THR A 492 6.51 4.25 -6.36
N LEU A 493 5.57 4.34 -7.30
CA LEU A 493 5.15 3.17 -8.00
C LEU A 493 6.31 2.69 -8.88
N LYS A 494 6.67 1.42 -8.74
CA LYS A 494 7.40 0.69 -9.78
C LYS A 494 6.45 0.50 -10.97
N ILE A 495 6.10 1.59 -11.65
CA ILE A 495 5.31 1.51 -12.88
C ILE A 495 6.24 1.21 -14.06
N LEU A 496 5.90 0.11 -14.71
CA LEU A 496 6.30 -0.40 -16.01
C LEU A 496 6.26 0.61 -17.16
#